data_AF-A0A4R5QDR2-F1
#
_entry.id   AF-A0A4R5QDR2-F1
#
_cell.length_a   1.000
_cell.length_b   1.000
_cell.length_c   1.000
_cell.angle_alpha   90.00
_cell.angle_beta   90.00
_cell.angle_gamma   90.00
#
_symmetry.space_group_name_H-M   'P 1'
#
loop_
_entity.id
_entity.type
_entity.pdbx_description
1 polymer ?
#
loop_
_entity_poly.entity_id
_entity_poly.type
_entity_poly.pdbx_seq_one_letter_code
_entity_poly.pdbx_strand_id
1 'polypeptide(L)' 'MWTPGNQPRYGRGKLRYPGALTDEERLIIGPLIPDAKDGDDKRRIDMHAVLNGVMHILSAGCR' A
#
# COMPACT_ATOMS: atom_id res chain seq x y z
N MET A 1 -14.86 14.02 -9.37
CA MET A 1 -15.58 13.94 -8.08
C MET A 1 -15.68 12.49 -7.67
N TRP A 2 -15.40 12.16 -6.40
CA TRP A 2 -15.42 10.78 -5.89
C TRP A 2 -16.87 10.35 -5.64
N THR A 3 -17.34 9.37 -6.41
CA THR A 3 -18.69 8.78 -6.27
C THR A 3 -18.60 7.26 -6.22
N PRO A 4 -19.55 6.56 -5.57
CA PRO A 4 -19.56 5.09 -5.50
C PRO A 4 -19.48 4.43 -6.88
N GLY A 5 -20.09 5.02 -7.90
CA GLY A 5 -20.03 4.52 -9.29
C GLY A 5 -18.68 4.70 -9.99
N ASN A 6 -17.86 5.66 -9.56
CA ASN A 6 -16.51 5.87 -10.12
C ASN A 6 -15.40 5.21 -9.26
N GLN A 7 -15.77 4.69 -8.08
CA GLN A 7 -14.86 3.99 -7.16
C GLN A 7 -14.20 2.75 -7.79
N PRO A 8 -14.86 1.93 -8.64
CA PRO A 8 -14.19 0.85 -9.37
C PRO A 8 -13.20 1.35 -10.41
N ARG A 9 -13.51 2.50 -11.06
CA ARG A 9 -12.66 3.13 -12.08
C ARG A 9 -11.33 3.65 -11.52
N TYR A 10 -11.35 4.13 -10.29
CA TYR A 10 -10.15 4.53 -9.54
C TYR A 10 -9.65 3.44 -8.60
N GLY A 11 -10.31 2.27 -8.59
CA GLY A 11 -9.97 1.12 -7.77
C GLY A 11 -8.63 0.54 -8.22
N ARG A 12 -7.65 0.56 -7.33
CA ARG A 12 -6.29 0.04 -7.59
C ARG A 12 -6.05 -1.21 -6.75
N GLY A 13 -6.84 -2.27 -7.01
CA GLY A 13 -6.84 -3.55 -6.28
C GLY A 13 -5.92 -4.63 -6.85
N LYS A 14 -5.02 -4.30 -7.78
CA LYS A 14 -3.96 -5.18 -8.31
C LYS A 14 -2.59 -4.62 -7.93
N LEU A 15 -1.52 -5.43 -8.01
CA LEU A 15 -0.12 -5.00 -7.81
C LEU A 15 0.10 -3.68 -8.57
N ARG A 16 0.14 -2.57 -7.83
CA ARG A 16 0.00 -1.21 -8.37
C ARG A 16 1.24 -0.78 -9.16
N TYR A 17 2.40 -1.37 -8.83
CA TYR A 17 3.70 -1.00 -9.37
C TYR A 17 4.47 -2.26 -9.83
N PRO A 18 5.28 -2.17 -10.90
CA PRO A 18 6.31 -3.15 -11.14
C PRO A 18 7.26 -3.16 -9.93
N GLY A 19 7.49 -4.33 -9.33
CA GLY A 19 8.26 -4.47 -8.08
C GLY A 19 7.44 -4.36 -6.80
N ALA A 20 6.11 -4.47 -6.87
CA ALA A 20 5.30 -4.67 -5.68
C ALA A 20 5.61 -6.03 -5.03
N LEU A 21 5.62 -6.05 -3.70
CA LEU A 21 6.04 -7.20 -2.89
C LEU A 21 5.09 -8.39 -3.07
N THR A 22 5.66 -9.59 -3.12
CA THR A 22 4.86 -10.83 -3.11
C THR A 22 4.26 -11.09 -1.73
N ASP A 23 3.33 -12.04 -1.65
CA ASP A 23 2.70 -12.40 -0.38
C ASP A 23 3.71 -13.03 0.61
N GLU A 24 4.73 -13.75 0.11
CA GLU A 24 5.81 -14.31 0.92
C GLU A 24 6.69 -13.20 1.52
N GLU A 25 7.08 -12.21 0.71
CA GLU A 25 7.88 -11.07 1.18
C GLU A 25 7.08 -10.21 2.17
N ARG A 26 5.77 -10.06 1.94
CA ARG A 26 4.86 -9.39 2.89
C ARG A 26 4.82 -10.09 4.23
N LEU A 27 4.88 -11.42 4.28
CA LEU A 27 4.86 -12.17 5.54
C LEU A 27 6.09 -11.85 6.40
N ILE A 28 7.23 -11.60 5.77
CA ILE A 28 8.49 -11.26 6.43
C ILE A 28 8.44 -9.82 6.97
N ILE A 29 7.92 -8.87 6.20
CA ILE A 29 7.94 -7.44 6.54
C ILE A 29 6.76 -7.05 7.45
N GLY A 30 5.62 -7.73 7.33
CA GLY A 30 4.40 -7.42 8.08
C GLY A 30 4.61 -7.21 9.59
N PRO A 31 5.30 -8.13 10.30
CA PRO A 31 5.59 -7.99 11.73
C PRO A 31 6.47 -6.80 12.11
N LEU A 32 7.22 -6.24 11.16
CA LEU A 32 8.09 -5.07 11.39
C LEU A 32 7.32 -3.75 11.30
N ILE A 33 6.11 -3.78 10.75
CA ILE A 33 5.26 -2.60 10.63
C ILE A 33 4.51 -2.44 11.95
N PRO A 34 4.70 -1.34 12.69
CA PRO A 34 3.97 -1.13 13.93
C PRO A 34 2.49 -0.98 13.64
N ASP A 35 1.69 -1.62 14.50
CA ASP A 35 0.24 -1.54 14.48
C ASP A 35 -0.24 -0.08 14.56
N ALA A 36 -1.50 0.12 14.19
CA ALA A 36 -2.14 1.42 14.34
C ALA A 36 -2.15 1.81 15.84
N LYS A 37 -1.88 3.09 16.14
CA LYS A 37 -1.97 3.60 17.51
C LYS A 37 -3.38 3.40 18.07
N ASP A 38 -3.45 3.01 19.34
CA ASP A 38 -4.68 2.95 20.12
C ASP A 38 -5.15 4.38 20.47
N GLY A 39 -5.94 4.97 19.60
CA GLY A 39 -6.52 6.30 19.78
C GLY A 39 -7.52 6.63 18.68
N ASP A 40 -8.08 7.84 18.69
CA ASP A 40 -9.04 8.28 17.68
C ASP A 40 -8.40 8.44 16.29
N ASP A 41 -7.08 8.68 16.25
CA ASP A 41 -6.27 8.76 15.03
C ASP A 41 -5.76 7.36 14.60
N LYS A 42 -6.70 6.44 14.37
CA LYS A 42 -6.38 5.11 13.83
C LYS A 42 -5.87 5.26 12.41
N ARG A 43 -4.78 4.55 12.10
CA ARG A 43 -4.26 4.44 10.73
C ARG A 43 -5.34 3.83 9.83
N ARG A 44 -5.91 4.63 8.93
CA ARG A 44 -6.93 4.19 7.93
C ARG A 44 -6.32 3.72 6.61
N ILE A 45 -5.01 3.86 6.47
CA ILE A 45 -4.27 3.61 5.23
C ILE A 45 -3.77 2.17 5.22
N ASP A 46 -3.89 1.51 4.07
CA ASP A 46 -3.28 0.21 3.82
C ASP A 46 -1.75 0.34 3.74
N MET A 47 -1.06 -0.21 4.75
CA MET A 47 0.40 -0.18 4.83
C MET A 47 1.08 -0.99 3.72
N HIS A 48 0.40 -1.98 3.16
CA HIS A 48 0.94 -2.72 2.01
C HIS A 48 0.96 -1.84 0.76
N ALA A 49 -0.07 -1.02 0.56
CA ALA A 49 -0.08 -0.05 -0.53
C ALA A 49 1.03 1.01 -0.39
N VAL A 50 1.34 1.43 0.84
CA VAL A 50 2.45 2.35 1.13
C VAL A 50 3.79 1.70 0.82
N LEU A 51 4.02 0.50 1.32
CA LEU A 51 5.28 -0.22 1.13
C LEU A 51 5.55 -0.53 -0.35
N ASN A 52 4.51 -0.93 -1.10
CA ASN A 52 4.61 -1.12 -2.54
C ASN A 52 4.99 0.18 -3.27
N GLY A 53 4.53 1.34 -2.80
CA GLY A 53 4.94 2.64 -3.32
C GLY A 53 6.40 2.97 -3.01
N VAL A 54 6.86 2.68 -1.79
CA VAL A 54 8.28 2.86 -1.40
C VAL A 54 9.18 1.97 -2.25
N MET A 55 8.86 0.69 -2.38
CA MET A 55 9.62 -0.26 -3.20
C MET A 55 9.66 0.16 -4.68
N HIS A 56 8.57 0.73 -5.19
CA HIS A 56 8.56 1.28 -6.53
C HIS A 56 9.53 2.45 -6.71
N ILE A 57 9.57 3.41 -5.77
CA ILE A 57 10.49 4.55 -5.83
C ILE A 57 11.95 4.08 -5.77
N LEU A 58 12.24 3.09 -4.92
CA LEU A 58 13.58 2.52 -4.76
C LEU A 58 14.03 1.73 -5.99
N SER A 59 13.12 1.02 -6.66
CA SER A 59 13.44 0.15 -7.81
C SER A 59 13.48 0.90 -9.15
N ALA A 60 12.53 1.80 -9.39
CA ALA A 60 12.43 2.52 -10.66
C ALA A 60 13.41 3.71 -10.74
N GLY A 61 13.98 4.13 -9.59
CA GLY A 61 14.74 5.38 -9.48
C GLY A 61 13.84 6.61 -9.65
N CYS A 62 14.33 7.77 -9.21
CA CYS A 62 13.68 9.05 -9.52
C CYS A 62 13.81 9.28 -11.03
N ARG A 63 12.68 9.40 -11.75
CA ARG A 63 12.65 9.76 -13.16
C ARG A 63 12.10 11.15 -13.35
#